data_AF-A0AB37AQV6-F1
#
_entry.id   AF-A0AB37AQV6-F1
#
_cell.length_a   1.000
_cell.length_b   1.000
_cell.length_c   1.000
_cell.angle_alpha   90.00
_cell.angle_beta   90.00
_cell.angle_gamma   90.00
#
_symmetry.space_group_name_H-M   'P 1'
#
loop_
_entity.id
_entity.type
_entity.pdbx_description
1 polymer ?
#
loop_
_entity_poly.entity_id
_entity_poly.type
_entity_poly.pdbx_seq_one_letter_code
_entity_poly.pdbx_strand_id
1 'polypeptide(L)'
;MKAQPINVTILAAGLVVEGTMILDHGLSVFALANGDIVSTAGLLHIGAGGVVKGRVQGELVRIDGTVEGDVHARDTLEINGRVNGNVFYCGTIRLGPKAALNGQLKRVSREMVIEAPTVGAPLADNTNIAALQTS
;
A
#
# COMPACT_ATOMS: atom_id res chain seq x y z
N MET A 1 10.15 -17.84 -21.60
CA MET A 1 9.68 -16.86 -20.59
C MET A 1 8.19 -16.67 -20.81
N LYS A 2 7.32 -17.20 -19.92
CA LYS A 2 5.88 -16.97 -20.05
C LYS A 2 5.62 -15.50 -19.71
N ALA A 3 5.04 -14.75 -20.63
CA ALA A 3 4.59 -13.39 -20.36
C ALA A 3 3.45 -13.47 -19.33
N GLN A 4 3.72 -13.00 -18.11
CA GLN A 4 2.69 -12.82 -17.10
C GLN A 4 1.69 -11.79 -17.63
N PRO A 5 0.37 -12.06 -17.66
CA PRO A 5 -0.59 -11.05 -18.07
C PRO A 5 -0.50 -9.85 -17.12
N ILE A 6 -0.24 -8.68 -17.68
CA ILE A 6 -0.34 -7.40 -16.99
C ILE A 6 -1.82 -7.09 -16.78
N ASN A 7 -2.36 -7.56 -15.67
CA ASN A 7 -3.68 -7.13 -15.21
C ASN A 7 -3.57 -5.68 -14.74
N VAL A 8 -4.44 -4.82 -15.24
CA VAL A 8 -4.53 -3.41 -14.84
C VAL A 8 -6.00 -3.09 -14.57
N THR A 9 -6.28 -2.59 -13.37
CA THR A 9 -7.59 -2.02 -13.04
C THR A 9 -7.56 -0.52 -13.29
N ILE A 10 -8.64 0.03 -13.84
CA ILE A 10 -8.78 1.46 -14.09
C ILE A 10 -10.06 1.95 -13.41
N LEU A 11 -9.92 2.94 -12.53
CA LEU A 11 -11.05 3.70 -12.00
C LEU A 11 -11.20 4.98 -12.81
N ALA A 12 -12.22 5.03 -13.65
CA ALA A 12 -12.48 6.15 -14.55
C ALA A 12 -13.10 7.35 -13.82
N ALA A 13 -12.96 8.54 -14.41
CA ALA A 13 -13.58 9.75 -13.91
C ALA A 13 -15.12 9.61 -13.82
N GLY A 14 -15.72 10.25 -12.81
CA GLY A 14 -17.14 10.13 -12.50
C GLY A 14 -17.49 9.00 -11.53
N LEU A 15 -16.53 8.13 -11.20
CA LEU A 15 -16.66 7.13 -10.13
C LEU A 15 -16.27 7.74 -8.77
N VAL A 16 -17.02 7.37 -7.73
CA VAL A 16 -16.65 7.57 -6.33
C VAL A 16 -16.52 6.20 -5.68
N VAL A 17 -15.37 5.92 -5.08
CA VAL A 17 -15.12 4.69 -4.32
C VAL A 17 -15.01 5.05 -2.86
N GLU A 18 -15.74 4.34 -2.01
CA GLU A 18 -15.65 4.49 -0.55
C GLU A 18 -15.25 3.16 0.08
N GLY A 19 -14.25 3.19 0.97
CA GLY A 19 -13.72 2.02 1.66
C GLY A 19 -12.33 1.59 1.19
N THR A 20 -11.89 0.41 1.63
CA THR A 20 -10.54 -0.09 1.37
C THR A 20 -10.49 -0.93 0.09
N MET A 21 -9.55 -0.61 -0.78
CA MET A 21 -9.27 -1.33 -2.01
C MET A 21 -7.97 -2.12 -1.88
N ILE A 22 -8.02 -3.42 -2.14
CA ILE A 22 -6.84 -4.30 -2.12
C ILE A 22 -6.73 -4.98 -3.48
N LEU A 23 -5.60 -4.77 -4.15
CA LEU A 23 -5.33 -5.30 -5.48
C LEU A 23 -3.98 -6.03 -5.50
N ASP A 24 -3.93 -7.09 -6.30
CA ASP A 24 -2.74 -7.89 -6.56
C ASP A 24 -1.99 -7.48 -7.84
N HIS A 25 -2.39 -6.36 -8.45
CA HIS A 25 -1.86 -5.88 -9.72
C HIS A 25 -1.98 -4.34 -9.84
N GLY A 26 -1.60 -3.81 -11.01
CA GLY A 26 -1.53 -2.37 -11.25
C GLY A 26 -2.91 -1.69 -11.25
N LEU A 27 -2.97 -0.46 -10.78
CA LEU A 27 -4.19 0.32 -10.64
C LEU A 27 -3.96 1.74 -11.16
N SER A 28 -4.81 2.21 -12.06
CA SER A 28 -4.86 3.61 -12.47
C SER A 28 -6.14 4.28 -11.95
N VAL A 29 -5.98 5.33 -11.15
CA VAL A 29 -7.07 6.04 -10.50
C VAL A 29 -7.23 7.43 -11.13
N PHE A 30 -8.32 7.62 -11.86
CA PHE A 30 -8.81 8.92 -12.36
C PHE A 30 -10.11 9.35 -11.64
N ALA A 31 -10.48 8.62 -10.60
CA ALA A 31 -11.72 8.75 -9.83
C ALA A 31 -11.48 9.46 -8.48
N LEU A 32 -12.57 9.68 -7.74
CA LEU A 32 -12.52 10.06 -6.33
C LEU A 32 -12.48 8.79 -5.48
N ALA A 33 -11.40 8.56 -4.75
CA ALA A 33 -11.26 7.42 -3.85
C ALA A 33 -11.17 7.92 -2.39
N ASN A 34 -12.20 7.62 -1.61
CA ASN A 34 -12.28 7.89 -0.18
C ASN A 34 -12.00 6.60 0.59
N GLY A 35 -10.75 6.37 0.94
CA GLY A 35 -10.30 5.20 1.68
C GLY A 35 -8.89 4.77 1.33
N ASP A 36 -8.50 3.61 1.87
CA ASP A 36 -7.15 3.09 1.72
C ASP A 36 -7.01 2.26 0.45
N ILE A 37 -5.90 2.43 -0.26
CA ILE A 37 -5.58 1.68 -1.47
C ILE A 37 -4.28 0.93 -1.26
N VAL A 38 -4.34 -0.39 -1.40
CA VAL A 38 -3.18 -1.29 -1.29
C VAL A 38 -3.03 -2.05 -2.60
N SER A 39 -1.94 -1.80 -3.31
CA SER A 39 -1.53 -2.59 -4.48
C SER A 39 -0.24 -3.35 -4.13
N THR A 40 -0.26 -4.67 -4.26
CA THR A 40 0.90 -5.50 -3.92
C THR A 40 1.91 -5.63 -5.04
N ALA A 41 1.50 -5.40 -6.30
CA ALA A 41 2.35 -5.49 -7.48
C ALA A 41 1.87 -4.56 -8.60
N GLY A 42 2.78 -4.18 -9.48
CA GLY A 42 2.47 -3.33 -10.64
C GLY A 42 2.50 -1.84 -10.34
N LEU A 43 2.03 -1.06 -11.32
CA LEU A 43 2.01 0.40 -11.25
C LEU A 43 0.73 0.89 -10.57
N LEU A 44 0.87 1.60 -9.45
CA LEU A 44 -0.18 2.37 -8.83
C LEU A 44 -0.09 3.81 -9.33
N HIS A 45 -0.94 4.16 -10.29
CA HIS A 45 -0.98 5.45 -10.93
C HIS A 45 -2.18 6.26 -10.45
N ILE A 46 -1.95 7.43 -9.89
CA ILE A 46 -2.99 8.40 -9.59
C ILE A 46 -2.93 9.45 -10.70
N GLY A 47 -3.84 9.31 -11.65
CA GLY A 47 -3.88 10.13 -12.85
C GLY A 47 -4.29 11.57 -12.56
N ALA A 48 -4.07 12.44 -13.54
CA ALA A 48 -4.51 13.84 -13.45
C ALA A 48 -6.04 13.90 -13.24
N GLY A 49 -6.47 14.69 -12.26
CA GLY A 49 -7.88 14.79 -11.86
C GLY A 49 -8.35 13.72 -10.87
N GLY A 50 -7.59 12.64 -10.66
CA GLY A 50 -7.83 11.68 -9.59
C GLY A 50 -7.52 12.29 -8.22
N VAL A 51 -8.39 12.03 -7.25
CA VAL A 51 -8.19 12.45 -5.85
C VAL A 51 -8.33 11.25 -4.96
N VAL A 52 -7.29 10.98 -4.17
CA VAL A 52 -7.31 9.90 -3.17
C VAL A 52 -7.21 10.51 -1.78
N LYS A 53 -8.17 10.16 -0.92
CA LYS A 53 -8.22 10.55 0.49
C LYS A 53 -8.06 9.29 1.34
N GLY A 54 -6.88 9.08 1.89
CA GLY A 54 -6.54 7.87 2.65
C GLY A 54 -5.11 7.42 2.44
N ARG A 55 -4.79 6.22 2.93
CA ARG A 55 -3.45 5.64 2.80
C ARG A 55 -3.27 4.98 1.44
N VAL A 56 -2.16 5.30 0.78
CA VAL A 56 -1.81 4.75 -0.54
C VAL A 56 -0.57 3.88 -0.39
N GLN A 57 -0.65 2.59 -0.70
CA GLN A 57 0.48 1.67 -0.64
C GLN A 57 0.67 0.96 -1.99
N GLY A 58 1.90 0.98 -2.51
CA GLY A 58 2.26 0.33 -3.76
C GLY A 58 3.74 0.02 -3.89
N GLU A 59 4.09 -0.83 -4.85
CA GLU A 59 5.49 -1.08 -5.21
C GLU A 59 6.06 0.05 -6.07
N LEU A 60 5.39 0.32 -7.19
CA LEU A 60 5.68 1.45 -8.08
C LEU A 60 4.52 2.44 -7.97
N VAL A 61 4.76 3.61 -7.39
CA VAL A 61 3.73 4.62 -7.17
C VAL A 61 4.02 5.85 -8.05
N ARG A 62 3.06 6.24 -8.89
CA ARG A 62 3.11 7.44 -9.71
C ARG A 62 1.94 8.34 -9.38
N ILE A 63 2.22 9.58 -8.98
CA ILE A 63 1.21 10.55 -8.56
C ILE A 63 1.24 11.75 -9.50
N ASP A 64 0.31 11.81 -10.45
CA ASP A 64 0.06 12.99 -11.30
C ASP A 64 -1.14 13.81 -10.79
N GLY A 65 -2.05 13.19 -10.02
CA GLY A 65 -3.23 13.81 -9.41
C GLY A 65 -3.00 14.40 -8.02
N THR A 66 -4.01 14.29 -7.15
CA THR A 66 -3.97 14.78 -5.77
C THR A 66 -4.11 13.63 -4.77
N VAL A 67 -3.25 13.60 -3.75
CA VAL A 67 -3.35 12.65 -2.64
C VAL A 67 -3.41 13.42 -1.32
N GLU A 68 -4.42 13.11 -0.51
CA GLU A 68 -4.60 13.59 0.86
C GLU A 68 -4.48 12.40 1.80
N GLY A 69 -3.30 12.19 2.36
CA GLY A 69 -3.00 11.04 3.24
C GLY A 69 -1.59 10.51 3.09
N ASP A 70 -1.31 9.41 3.79
CA ASP A 70 0.02 8.82 3.83
C ASP A 70 0.30 7.95 2.59
N VAL A 71 1.48 8.11 2.00
CA VAL A 71 1.93 7.35 0.82
C VAL A 71 3.08 6.44 1.20
N HIS A 72 2.98 5.16 0.87
CA HIS A 72 3.99 4.13 1.08
C HIS A 72 4.42 3.51 -0.26
N ALA A 73 5.63 3.82 -0.69
CA ALA A 73 6.23 3.29 -1.91
C ALA A 73 7.37 2.32 -1.59
N ARG A 74 7.26 1.07 -2.03
CA ARG A 74 8.24 0.02 -1.69
C ARG A 74 9.47 0.03 -2.59
N ASP A 75 9.37 0.50 -3.83
CA ASP A 75 10.49 0.48 -4.78
C ASP A 75 10.72 1.84 -5.45
N THR A 76 9.77 2.29 -6.28
CA THR A 76 9.90 3.55 -7.02
C THR A 76 8.72 4.47 -6.71
N LEU A 77 9.03 5.71 -6.38
CA LEU A 77 8.06 6.78 -6.18
C LEU A 77 8.29 7.91 -7.17
N GLU A 78 7.28 8.22 -7.97
CA GLU A 78 7.26 9.37 -8.87
C GLU A 78 6.13 10.32 -8.48
N ILE A 79 6.46 11.57 -8.19
CA ILE A 79 5.47 12.61 -7.86
C ILE A 79 5.58 13.71 -8.90
N ASN A 80 4.51 13.95 -9.66
CA ASN A 80 4.35 15.10 -10.55
C ASN A 80 3.19 16.02 -10.12
N GLY A 81 2.25 15.49 -9.32
CA GLY A 81 1.07 16.19 -8.82
C GLY A 81 1.23 16.74 -7.40
N ARG A 82 0.14 16.72 -6.62
CA ARG A 82 0.09 17.26 -5.25
C ARG A 82 -0.11 16.15 -4.24
N VAL A 83 0.74 16.12 -3.21
CA VAL A 83 0.62 15.21 -2.07
C VAL A 83 0.52 16.06 -0.80
N ASN A 84 -0.49 15.79 0.02
CA ASN A 84 -0.70 16.39 1.32
C ASN A 84 -0.76 15.28 2.37
N GLY A 85 0.37 14.99 3.02
CA GLY A 85 0.54 13.88 3.94
C GLY A 85 1.97 13.38 4.00
N ASN A 86 2.20 12.31 4.78
CA ASN A 86 3.54 11.78 4.96
C ASN A 86 3.87 10.77 3.86
N VAL A 87 5.10 10.81 3.37
CA VAL A 87 5.56 9.95 2.30
C VAL A 87 6.71 9.09 2.80
N PHE A 88 6.49 7.79 2.78
CA PHE A 88 7.45 6.76 3.16
C PHE A 88 7.90 6.01 1.91
N TYR A 89 9.20 6.05 1.62
CA TYR A 89 9.75 5.38 0.44
C TYR A 89 11.03 4.59 0.77
N CYS A 90 11.25 3.46 0.09
CA CYS A 90 12.45 2.64 0.31
C CYS A 90 13.54 2.84 -0.76
N GLY A 91 13.14 2.84 -2.02
CA GLY A 91 14.05 2.89 -3.17
C GLY A 91 14.26 4.29 -3.73
N THR A 92 13.96 4.47 -5.01
CA THR A 92 14.22 5.72 -5.72
C THR A 92 13.01 6.64 -5.70
N ILE A 93 13.29 7.94 -5.54
CA ILE A 93 12.27 8.99 -5.63
C ILE A 93 12.58 9.90 -6.80
N ARG A 94 11.56 10.21 -7.59
CA ARG A 94 11.60 11.17 -8.70
C ARG A 94 10.52 12.21 -8.45
N LEU A 95 10.93 13.48 -8.36
CA LEU A 95 10.01 14.61 -8.30
C LEU A 95 10.03 15.31 -9.65
N GLY A 96 8.86 15.46 -10.23
CA GLY A 96 8.65 16.25 -11.45
C GLY A 96 8.67 17.75 -11.18
N PRO A 97 8.75 18.56 -12.24
CA PRO A 97 8.84 20.02 -12.14
C PRO A 97 7.59 20.68 -11.54
N LYS A 98 6.45 19.97 -11.50
CA LYS A 98 5.17 20.45 -10.95
C LYS A 98 4.81 19.78 -9.61
N ALA A 99 5.73 19.00 -9.04
CA ALA A 99 5.47 18.26 -7.81
C ALA A 99 5.30 19.21 -6.62
N ALA A 100 4.20 19.05 -5.89
CA ALA A 100 3.92 19.78 -4.67
C ALA A 100 3.69 18.81 -3.51
N LEU A 101 4.74 18.57 -2.71
CA LEU A 101 4.67 17.72 -1.52
C LEU A 101 4.55 18.59 -0.27
N ASN A 102 3.45 18.43 0.46
CA ASN A 102 3.19 19.08 1.74
C ASN A 102 3.13 18.00 2.82
N GLY A 103 4.18 17.88 3.61
CA GLY A 103 4.27 16.87 4.67
C GLY A 103 5.70 16.39 4.88
N GLN A 104 5.86 15.30 5.62
CA GLN A 104 7.17 14.72 5.88
C GLN A 104 7.52 13.68 4.82
N LEU A 105 8.73 13.79 4.26
CA LEU A 105 9.30 12.77 3.39
C LEU A 105 10.32 11.97 4.19
N LYS A 106 10.05 10.67 4.42
CA LYS A 106 10.92 9.78 5.19
C LYS A 106 11.33 8.59 4.33
N ARG A 107 12.64 8.37 4.25
CA ARG A 107 13.17 7.12 3.68
C ARG A 107 13.09 6.02 4.74
N VAL A 108 12.51 4.88 4.37
CA VAL A 108 12.37 3.70 5.24
C VAL A 108 13.08 2.50 4.61
N SER A 109 13.60 1.60 5.43
CA SER A 109 14.19 0.35 4.93
C SER A 109 13.09 -0.52 4.32
N ARG A 110 13.41 -1.27 3.25
CA ARG A 110 12.47 -2.21 2.60
C ARG A 110 11.91 -3.29 3.55
N GLU A 111 12.54 -3.47 4.70
CA GLU A 111 12.19 -4.41 5.78
C GLU A 111 10.93 -4.05 6.58
N MET A 112 10.28 -2.90 6.35
CA MET A 112 8.98 -2.62 6.99
C MET A 112 7.80 -2.90 6.06
N VAL A 113 7.66 -4.16 5.63
CA VAL A 113 6.34 -4.71 5.31
C VAL A 113 5.93 -5.52 6.53
N ILE A 114 4.93 -4.99 7.23
CA ILE A 114 4.18 -5.56 8.35
C ILE A 114 4.34 -7.10 8.40
N GLU A 115 5.20 -7.59 9.29
CA GLU A 115 5.10 -8.96 9.79
C GLU A 115 3.71 -9.03 10.44
N ALA A 116 2.81 -9.81 9.84
CA ALA A 116 1.63 -10.26 10.57
C ALA A 116 2.13 -10.86 11.89
N PRO A 117 1.52 -10.55 13.04
CA PRO A 117 1.98 -11.12 14.29
C PRO A 117 1.90 -12.64 14.15
N THR A 118 3.05 -13.29 14.26
CA THR A 118 3.16 -14.74 14.35
C THR A 118 2.43 -15.18 15.61
N VAL A 119 1.14 -15.49 15.47
CA VAL A 119 0.43 -16.29 16.47
C VAL A 119 0.90 -17.73 16.30
N GLY A 120 2.06 -18.03 16.88
CA GLY A 120 2.58 -19.37 17.08
C GLY A 120 2.82 -19.57 18.57
N ALA A 121 1.75 -19.60 19.37
CA ALA A 121 1.84 -20.03 20.76
C ALA A 121 2.25 -21.52 20.79
N PRO A 122 3.31 -21.90 21.53
CA PRO A 122 3.52 -23.31 21.82
C PRO A 122 2.46 -23.75 22.83
N LEU A 123 1.56 -24.64 22.41
CA LEU A 123 0.69 -25.38 23.32
C LEU A 123 1.59 -26.21 24.25
N ALA A 124 1.66 -25.79 25.51
CA ALA A 124 2.29 -26.55 26.57
C ALA A 124 1.41 -27.76 26.89
N ASP A 125 1.90 -28.95 26.53
CA ASP A 125 1.27 -30.24 26.83
C ASP A 125 1.48 -30.53 28.32
N ASN A 126 0.46 -30.26 29.15
CA ASN A 126 0.47 -30.50 30.60
C ASN A 126 -0.46 -31.66 30.96
N THR A 127 -0.13 -32.87 30.50
CA THR A 127 -0.82 -34.08 30.97
C THR A 127 -0.19 -34.56 32.27
N ASN A 128 -0.47 -33.86 33.37
CA ASN A 128 -0.29 -34.35 34.74
C ASN A 128 -1.60 -35.01 35.21
N ILE A 129 -1.75 -36.31 34.96
CA ILE A 129 -2.82 -37.11 35.56
C ILE A 129 -2.24 -37.73 36.82
N ALA A 130 -2.50 -37.09 37.96
CA ALA A 130 -2.22 -37.64 39.27
C ALA A 130 -3.21 -38.76 39.60
N ALA A 131 -2.66 -39.85 40.13
CA ALA A 131 -3.23 -40.77 41.11
C ALA A 131 -4.45 -41.62 40.73
N LEU A 132 -4.23 -42.94 40.62
CA LEU A 132 -4.97 -43.93 41.39
C LEU A 132 -3.99 -45.01 41.87
N GLN A 133 -3.94 -45.18 43.20
CA GLN A 133 -3.17 -46.17 43.95
C GLN A 133 -3.85 -47.55 43.91
N THR A 134 -3.18 -48.54 44.52
CA THR A 134 -3.64 -49.86 45.05
C THR A 134 -3.53 -51.01 44.04
N SER A 135 -2.94 -52.17 44.34
CA SER A 135 -2.29 -52.77 45.54
C SER A 135 -1.26 -53.79 45.06
#